data_AF-A0A0W1A421-F1
#
_entry.id   AF-A0A0W1A421-F1
#
_cell.length_a   1.000
_cell.length_b   1.000
_cell.length_c   1.000
_cell.angle_alpha   90.00
_cell.angle_beta   90.00
_cell.angle_gamma   90.00
#
_symmetry.space_group_name_H-M   'P 1'
#
loop_
_entity.id
_entity.type
_entity.pdbx_description
1 polymer ?
#
loop_
_entity_poly.entity_id
_entity_poly.type
_entity_poly.pdbx_seq_one_letter_code
_entity_poly.pdbx_strand_id
1 'polypeptide(L)'
;DTVGITINPVVDIADDAFATNEDTAVTLDVNANDTFENAGHTITAINGTAIAVGGSVNVVNGTVLLNADGTLSFSPAANFNGTTDFTYTVTSGGTTETATVTMTVNAVNDAPVNSVSGAQTLSEDANQVFSSANGN
;
A
#
# COMPACT_ATOMS: atom_id res chain seq x y z
N ASP A 1 -45.03 -13.27 26.81
CA ASP A 1 -44.19 -12.10 27.05
C ASP A 1 -42.81 -12.43 26.51
N THR A 2 -42.41 -11.78 25.43
CA THR A 2 -41.07 -11.93 24.85
C THR A 2 -40.33 -10.65 25.18
N VAL A 3 -39.44 -10.72 26.18
CA VAL A 3 -38.51 -9.63 26.45
C VAL A 3 -37.56 -9.56 25.25
N GLY A 4 -37.68 -8.49 24.47
CA GLY A 4 -36.70 -8.19 23.43
C GLY A 4 -35.40 -7.75 24.09
N ILE A 5 -34.42 -8.64 24.16
CA ILE A 5 -33.04 -8.26 24.49
C ILE A 5 -32.43 -7.69 23.21
N THR A 6 -32.17 -6.38 23.19
CA THR A 6 -31.35 -5.76 22.17
C THR A 6 -29.90 -5.91 22.60
N ILE A 7 -29.13 -6.74 21.89
CA ILE A 7 -27.67 -6.75 21.99
C ILE A 7 -27.18 -5.74 20.95
N ASN A 8 -26.51 -4.67 21.37
CA ASN A 8 -25.80 -3.80 20.45
C ASN A 8 -24.47 -4.47 20.06
N PRO A 9 -24.12 -4.55 18.77
CA PRO A 9 -22.79 -4.99 18.38
C PRO A 9 -21.75 -4.01 18.97
N VAL A 10 -20.68 -4.57 19.53
CA VAL A 10 -19.48 -3.82 19.91
C VAL A 10 -18.65 -3.65 18.65
N VAL A 11 -18.03 -2.48 18.51
CA VAL A 11 -17.02 -2.28 17.46
C VAL A 11 -15.69 -2.75 18.05
N ASP A 12 -15.12 -3.77 17.45
CA ASP A 12 -13.87 -4.41 17.91
C ASP A 12 -12.67 -4.02 17.05
N ILE A 13 -12.91 -3.47 15.86
CA ILE A 13 -11.87 -2.99 14.95
C ILE A 13 -11.49 -1.53 15.23
N ALA A 14 -10.21 -1.20 15.13
CA ALA A 14 -9.68 0.15 15.34
C ALA A 14 -8.80 0.61 14.17
N ASP A 15 -8.75 1.93 13.94
CA ASP A 15 -7.87 2.51 12.92
C ASP A 15 -6.39 2.37 13.29
N ASP A 16 -5.56 2.17 12.28
CA ASP A 16 -4.11 2.01 12.40
C ASP A 16 -3.36 3.18 11.81
N ALA A 17 -2.16 3.43 12.35
CA ALA A 17 -1.24 4.39 11.76
C ALA A 17 0.22 3.92 11.85
N PHE A 18 0.97 4.10 10.77
CA PHE A 18 2.41 3.85 10.77
C PHE A 18 3.16 4.80 9.83
N ALA A 19 4.49 4.78 9.96
CA ALA A 19 5.38 5.49 9.04
C ALA A 19 6.42 4.53 8.46
N THR A 20 6.78 4.73 7.21
CA THR A 20 7.87 4.04 6.53
C THR A 20 8.67 5.03 5.70
N ASN A 21 9.84 4.63 5.23
CA ASN A 21 10.56 5.38 4.20
C ASN A 21 10.03 4.98 2.83
N GLU A 22 10.17 5.86 1.84
CA GLU A 22 9.90 5.48 0.46
C GLU A 22 10.74 4.27 0.02
N ASP A 23 10.22 3.53 -0.95
CA ASP A 23 10.81 2.30 -1.49
C ASP A 23 11.09 1.19 -0.47
N THR A 24 10.54 1.32 0.74
CA THR A 24 10.71 0.35 1.83
C THR A 24 9.38 -0.31 2.16
N ALA A 25 9.27 -1.60 1.83
CA ALA A 25 8.14 -2.40 2.25
C ALA A 25 8.15 -2.59 3.78
N VAL A 26 6.96 -2.58 4.38
CA VAL A 26 6.77 -2.73 5.83
C VAL A 26 5.65 -3.70 6.11
N THR A 27 5.79 -4.44 7.20
CA THR A 27 4.78 -5.39 7.68
C THR A 27 4.15 -4.84 8.95
N LEU A 28 2.83 -4.84 9.00
CA LEU A 28 2.03 -4.37 10.12
C LEU A 28 1.05 -5.45 10.55
N ASP A 29 0.98 -5.67 11.86
CA ASP A 29 -0.13 -6.38 12.47
C ASP A 29 -1.24 -5.36 12.76
N VAL A 30 -2.20 -5.27 11.84
CA VAL A 30 -3.37 -4.38 11.98
C VAL A 30 -4.36 -4.85 13.05
N ASN A 31 -4.26 -6.10 13.50
CA ASN A 31 -5.14 -6.61 14.56
C ASN A 31 -4.58 -6.36 15.97
N ALA A 32 -3.40 -5.72 16.08
CA ALA A 32 -2.70 -5.57 17.36
C ALA A 32 -3.41 -4.64 18.35
N ASN A 33 -4.23 -3.71 17.87
CA ASN A 33 -5.05 -2.77 18.63
C ASN A 33 -6.54 -3.15 18.67
N ASP A 34 -6.91 -4.29 18.09
CA ASP A 34 -8.30 -4.76 17.99
C ASP A 34 -8.70 -5.64 19.20
N THR A 35 -10.01 -5.77 19.42
CA THR A 35 -10.57 -6.50 20.58
C THR A 35 -11.41 -7.72 20.23
N PHE A 36 -11.26 -8.28 19.02
CA PHE A 36 -12.05 -9.44 18.57
C PHE A 36 -11.97 -10.62 19.56
N GLU A 37 -13.12 -11.04 20.12
CA GLU A 37 -13.16 -12.15 21.07
C GLU A 37 -13.00 -13.52 20.38
N ASN A 38 -13.31 -13.59 19.09
CA ASN A 38 -13.14 -14.80 18.30
C ASN A 38 -11.72 -14.88 17.73
N ALA A 39 -10.96 -15.88 18.18
CA ALA A 39 -9.60 -16.13 17.70
C ALA A 39 -9.52 -16.51 16.20
N GLY A 40 -10.64 -16.82 15.55
CA GLY A 40 -10.73 -17.09 14.11
C GLY A 40 -11.08 -15.87 13.25
N HIS A 41 -10.91 -14.64 13.76
CA HIS A 41 -11.07 -13.45 12.94
C HIS A 41 -10.01 -13.43 11.83
N THR A 42 -10.40 -12.96 10.64
CA THR A 42 -9.51 -12.94 9.48
C THR A 42 -9.74 -11.71 8.63
N ILE A 43 -8.68 -11.18 8.04
CA ILE A 43 -8.77 -10.11 7.05
C ILE A 43 -9.33 -10.71 5.76
N THR A 44 -10.44 -10.17 5.27
CA THR A 44 -11.18 -10.71 4.12
C THR A 44 -11.25 -9.75 2.94
N ALA A 45 -10.99 -8.46 3.13
CA ALA A 45 -10.91 -7.50 2.04
C ALA A 45 -9.93 -6.35 2.31
N ILE A 46 -9.39 -5.78 1.23
CA ILE A 46 -8.64 -4.52 1.21
C ILE A 46 -9.33 -3.58 0.21
N ASN A 47 -9.67 -2.36 0.61
CA ASN A 47 -10.44 -1.40 -0.20
C ASN A 47 -11.71 -2.01 -0.82
N GLY A 48 -12.41 -2.87 -0.07
CA GLY A 48 -13.60 -3.60 -0.55
C GLY A 48 -13.32 -4.71 -1.57
N THR A 49 -12.06 -4.95 -1.94
CA THR A 49 -11.64 -6.07 -2.80
C THR A 49 -11.32 -7.28 -1.93
N ALA A 50 -11.99 -8.40 -2.18
CA ALA A 50 -11.75 -9.64 -1.44
C ALA A 50 -10.30 -10.10 -1.60
N ILE A 51 -9.68 -10.48 -0.48
CA ILE A 51 -8.29 -10.94 -0.41
C ILE A 51 -8.25 -12.27 0.34
N ALA A 52 -7.26 -13.10 0.01
CA ALA A 52 -6.94 -14.33 0.73
C ALA A 52 -5.45 -14.31 1.06
N VAL A 53 -5.02 -15.19 1.97
CA VAL A 53 -3.60 -15.36 2.32
C VAL A 53 -2.74 -15.54 1.06
N GLY A 54 -1.67 -14.76 0.95
CA GLY A 54 -0.78 -14.71 -0.21
C GLY A 54 -1.29 -13.87 -1.38
N GLY A 55 -2.52 -13.33 -1.27
CA GLY A 55 -3.10 -12.41 -2.24
C GLY A 55 -2.61 -10.98 -2.04
N SER A 56 -2.57 -10.22 -3.13
CA SER A 56 -2.18 -8.81 -3.12
C SER A 56 -3.26 -7.93 -3.76
N VAL A 57 -3.49 -6.75 -3.19
CA VAL A 57 -4.42 -5.73 -3.70
C VAL A 57 -3.67 -4.43 -3.94
N ASN A 58 -3.86 -3.84 -5.12
CA ASN A 58 -3.37 -2.50 -5.42
C ASN A 58 -4.19 -1.48 -4.66
N VAL A 59 -3.49 -0.58 -3.95
CA VAL A 59 -4.09 0.55 -3.24
C VAL A 59 -3.55 1.85 -3.80
N VAL A 60 -4.08 2.97 -3.34
CA VAL A 60 -3.54 4.27 -3.72
C VAL A 60 -2.08 4.36 -3.21
N ASN A 61 -1.17 4.73 -4.10
CA ASN A 61 0.27 4.88 -3.82
C ASN A 61 0.99 3.64 -3.27
N GLY A 62 0.50 2.43 -3.54
CA GLY A 62 1.22 1.21 -3.18
C GLY A 62 0.45 -0.08 -3.42
N THR A 63 0.93 -1.16 -2.79
CA THR A 63 0.32 -2.50 -2.84
C THR A 63 0.29 -3.09 -1.45
N VAL A 64 -0.78 -3.82 -1.13
CA VAL A 64 -0.97 -4.52 0.15
C VAL A 64 -1.02 -6.02 -0.12
N LEU A 65 -0.22 -6.78 0.62
CA LEU A 65 -0.17 -8.24 0.62
C LEU A 65 -0.69 -8.76 1.97
N LEU A 66 -1.57 -9.77 1.94
CA LEU A 66 -1.96 -10.50 3.15
C LEU A 66 -1.00 -11.67 3.39
N ASN A 67 -0.26 -11.64 4.50
CA ASN A 67 0.70 -12.66 4.86
C ASN A 67 0.03 -13.90 5.48
N ALA A 68 0.79 -15.00 5.56
CA ALA A 68 0.31 -16.27 6.11
C ALA A 68 0.05 -16.23 7.63
N ASP A 69 0.66 -15.29 8.33
CA ASP A 69 0.46 -15.05 9.76
C ASP A 69 -0.71 -14.09 10.06
N GLY A 70 -1.39 -13.57 9.02
CA GLY A 70 -2.49 -12.61 9.18
C GLY A 70 -2.07 -11.15 9.20
N THR A 71 -0.76 -10.86 9.12
CA THR A 71 -0.26 -9.48 9.00
C THR A 71 -0.42 -8.94 7.58
N LEU A 72 -0.39 -7.62 7.43
CA LEU A 72 -0.39 -6.94 6.13
C LEU A 72 1.00 -6.39 5.80
N SER A 73 1.50 -6.70 4.61
CA SER A 73 2.69 -6.04 4.07
C SER A 73 2.29 -4.96 3.09
N PHE A 74 2.71 -3.72 3.35
CA PHE A 74 2.53 -2.60 2.44
C PHE A 74 3.85 -2.28 1.73
N SER A 75 3.80 -2.18 0.39
CA SER A 75 4.89 -1.67 -0.43
C SER A 75 4.46 -0.34 -1.06
N PRO A 76 5.10 0.79 -0.70
CA PRO A 76 4.89 2.06 -1.38
C PRO A 76 5.15 1.96 -2.89
N ALA A 77 4.49 2.80 -3.68
CA ALA A 77 4.84 3.00 -5.08
C ALA A 77 6.24 3.63 -5.19
N ALA A 78 6.95 3.33 -6.28
CA ALA A 78 8.32 3.79 -6.46
C ALA A 78 8.43 5.32 -6.42
N ASN A 79 9.35 5.85 -5.61
CA ASN A 79 9.58 7.30 -5.41
C ASN A 79 8.33 8.06 -4.89
N PHE A 80 7.39 7.36 -4.25
CA PHE A 80 6.26 8.02 -3.61
C PHE A 80 6.65 8.46 -2.20
N ASN A 81 6.46 9.74 -1.91
CA ASN A 81 6.54 10.30 -0.57
C ASN A 81 5.27 11.10 -0.24
N GLY A 82 4.83 11.04 1.01
CA GLY A 82 3.60 11.70 1.48
C GLY A 82 2.70 10.78 2.29
N THR A 83 1.49 11.24 2.58
CA THR A 83 0.48 10.47 3.30
C THR A 83 -0.40 9.69 2.32
N THR A 84 -0.72 8.45 2.67
CA THR A 84 -1.67 7.62 1.92
C THR A 84 -2.43 6.72 2.88
N ASP A 85 -3.60 6.24 2.46
CA ASP A 85 -4.46 5.40 3.27
C ASP A 85 -5.08 4.25 2.46
N PHE A 86 -5.50 3.21 3.17
CA PHE A 86 -6.36 2.15 2.65
C PHE A 86 -7.26 1.61 3.75
N THR A 87 -8.37 0.98 3.38
CA THR A 87 -9.25 0.28 4.32
C THR A 87 -9.02 -1.22 4.28
N TYR A 88 -9.21 -1.87 5.42
CA TYR A 88 -9.24 -3.32 5.52
C TYR A 88 -10.52 -3.77 6.22
N THR A 89 -10.99 -4.95 5.84
CA THR A 89 -12.19 -5.57 6.41
C THR A 89 -11.80 -6.86 7.12
N VAL A 90 -12.21 -7.00 8.37
CA VAL A 90 -12.05 -8.22 9.17
C VAL A 90 -13.41 -8.89 9.31
N THR A 91 -13.44 -10.21 9.14
CA THR A 91 -14.61 -11.05 9.42
C THR A 91 -14.37 -11.83 10.70
N SER A 92 -15.24 -11.64 11.69
CA SER A 92 -15.21 -12.31 12.99
C SER A 92 -16.60 -12.84 13.35
N GLY A 93 -16.73 -14.16 13.55
CA GLY A 93 -18.02 -14.77 13.95
C GLY A 93 -19.18 -14.58 12.96
N GLY A 94 -18.90 -14.22 11.69
CA GLY A 94 -19.90 -13.91 10.67
C GLY A 94 -20.27 -12.42 10.57
N THR A 95 -19.74 -11.58 11.46
CA THR A 95 -19.82 -10.12 11.39
C THR A 95 -18.59 -9.58 10.66
N THR A 96 -18.77 -8.52 9.87
CA THR A 96 -17.68 -7.83 9.19
C THR A 96 -17.53 -6.42 9.73
N GLU A 97 -16.30 -6.03 10.03
CA GLU A 97 -15.95 -4.69 10.48
C GLU A 97 -14.85 -4.11 9.58
N THR A 98 -14.76 -2.78 9.48
CA THR A 98 -13.82 -2.11 8.58
C THR A 98 -13.16 -0.95 9.29
N ALA A 99 -11.84 -0.86 9.13
CA ALA A 99 -11.00 0.19 9.67
C ALA A 99 -10.05 0.73 8.60
N THR A 100 -9.42 1.86 8.91
CA THR A 100 -8.52 2.57 8.02
C THR A 100 -7.09 2.45 8.54
N VAL A 101 -6.17 2.12 7.63
CA VAL A 101 -4.73 2.21 7.89
C VAL A 101 -4.22 3.50 7.25
N THR A 102 -3.66 4.39 8.06
CA THR A 102 -3.04 5.64 7.61
C THR A 102 -1.52 5.50 7.61
N MET A 103 -0.88 5.76 6.47
CA MET A 103 0.57 5.70 6.33
C MET A 103 1.19 7.05 6.03
N THR A 104 2.33 7.31 6.65
CA THR A 104 3.23 8.40 6.24
C THR A 104 4.49 7.82 5.60
N VAL A 105 4.72 8.13 4.33
CA VAL A 105 5.92 7.72 3.59
C VAL A 105 6.91 8.89 3.56
N ASN A 106 8.03 8.72 4.25
CA ASN A 106 9.08 9.74 4.36
C ASN A 106 9.96 9.73 3.10
N ALA A 107 10.24 10.92 2.58
CA ALA A 107 11.18 11.09 1.48
C ALA A 107 12.61 10.73 1.93
N VAL A 108 13.34 10.04 1.07
CA VAL A 108 14.74 9.65 1.22
C VAL A 108 15.50 10.18 0.00
N ASN A 109 16.67 10.78 0.23
CA ASN A 109 17.41 11.35 -0.88
C ASN A 109 18.07 10.26 -1.76
N ASP A 110 17.64 10.17 -3.01
CA ASP A 110 18.27 9.31 -4.01
C ASP A 110 19.54 9.90 -4.62
N ALA A 111 20.46 9.02 -5.00
CA ALA A 111 21.65 9.41 -5.76
C ALA A 111 21.27 9.73 -7.23
N PRO A 112 21.94 10.70 -7.88
CA PRO A 112 21.69 10.98 -9.29
C PRO A 112 21.99 9.76 -10.17
N VAL A 113 21.03 9.35 -10.99
CA VAL A 113 21.21 8.29 -11.99
C VAL A 113 21.71 8.92 -13.30
N ASN A 114 22.94 8.59 -13.71
CA ASN A 114 23.49 9.05 -14.98
C ASN A 114 23.12 8.09 -16.13
N SER A 115 22.06 8.41 -16.87
CA SER A 115 21.70 7.69 -18.09
C SER A 115 22.48 8.27 -19.28
N VAL A 116 23.74 7.85 -19.46
CA VAL A 116 24.45 8.14 -20.71
C VAL A 116 23.87 7.28 -21.82
N SER A 117 23.42 7.91 -22.91
CA SER A 117 23.17 7.15 -24.14
C SER A 117 24.45 6.40 -24.50
N GLY A 118 24.30 5.15 -24.97
CA GLY A 118 25.43 4.30 -25.37
C GLY A 118 26.38 5.04 -26.31
N ALA A 119 27.64 4.59 -26.39
CA ALA A 119 28.67 5.24 -27.18
C ALA A 119 28.15 5.59 -28.59
N GLN A 120 28.00 6.89 -28.85
CA GLN A 120 27.64 7.38 -30.18
C GLN A 120 28.88 7.26 -31.05
N THR A 121 29.01 6.16 -31.77
CA THR A 121 30.07 5.98 -32.77
C THR A 121 29.64 6.69 -34.04
N LEU A 122 29.98 7.97 -34.14
CA LEU A 122 29.98 8.65 -35.43
C LEU A 122 31.36 8.44 -36.05
N SER A 123 31.41 7.97 -37.30
CA SER A 123 32.63 8.11 -38.08
C SER A 123 32.95 9.59 -38.20
N GLU A 124 34.19 9.97 -37.92
CA GLU A 124 34.68 11.36 -38.04
C GLU A 124 34.36 11.95 -39.42
N ASP A 125 34.40 11.12 -40.47
CA ASP A 125 34.13 11.51 -41.86
C ASP A 125 32.63 11.60 -42.23
N ALA A 126 31.71 11.52 -41.25
CA ALA A 126 30.29 11.74 -41.49
C ALA A 126 29.95 13.23 -41.36
N ASN A 127 29.63 13.86 -42.49
CA ASN A 127 29.16 15.25 -42.53
C ASN A 127 27.81 15.39 -41.77
N GLN A 128 27.85 15.90 -40.54
CA GLN A 128 26.64 16.26 -39.79
C GLN A 128 26.14 17.62 -40.28
N VAL A 129 25.04 17.59 -41.04
CA VAL A 129 24.36 18.82 -41.48
C VAL A 129 23.51 19.32 -40.33
N PHE A 130 23.97 20.36 -39.63
CA PHE A 130 23.06 21.21 -38.86
C PHE A 130 22.34 22.13 -39.85
N SER A 131 21.17 21.73 -40.34
CA SER A 131 20.33 22.66 -41.10
C SER A 131 19.78 23.69 -40.12
N SER A 132 20.38 24.88 -40.07
CA SER A 132 19.79 26.04 -39.41
C SER A 132 18.55 26.48 -40.20
N ALA A 133 17.41 25.85 -39.93
CA ALA A 133 16.12 26.24 -40.47
C ALA A 133 15.03 26.02 -39.41
N ASN A 134 15.12 26.77 -38.32
CA ASN A 134 14.10 27.73 -37.87
C ASN A 134 14.45 28.24 -36.46
N GLY A 135 14.57 29.57 -36.33
CA GLY A 135 15.15 30.24 -35.18
C GLY A 135 14.24 30.42 -33.96
N ASN A 136 14.87 30.87 -32.88
CA ASN A 136 14.54 32.10 -32.15
C ASN A 136 15.83 32.65 -31.55
#